data_AF-A0A8H6QL56-F1
#
_entry.id   AF-A0A8H6QL56-F1
#
_cell.length_a   1.000
_cell.length_b   1.000
_cell.length_c   1.000
_cell.angle_alpha   90.00
_cell.angle_beta   90.00
_cell.angle_gamma   90.00
#
_symmetry.space_group_name_H-M   'P 1'
#
loop_
_entity.id
_entity.type
_entity.pdbx_description
1 polymer ?
#
loop_
_entity_poly.entity_id
_entity_poly.type
_entity_poly.pdbx_seq_one_letter_code
_entity_poly.pdbx_strand_id
1 'polypeptide(L)'
;MNGNSRLFETTPQIEDFKAICSRTTEKASYPLSSCIEKNIPIYDVTTLDHLNPELSTNLQNEWHHALNAGPGIVVLKGMYTPTRYSATLTATTETFSRIITEERLTATKKGDHFAAGGKNDRIWNSFSKHALLDPGSFTAYYSNPWLRLISESWLGPAYRITAQVNIVNPGGAAQESHRDYHLGFQDVAATARFPRTLQLASQYLTLQGAVAHSDMPARSGPTRFLPFSQCYEAGYLAWRREDFRAFFRENYVALPLELGDGVFFNPAVFHAAGANEMPAED
;
A
#
# COMPACT_ATOMS: atom_id res chain seq x y z
N MET A 1 6.37 -6.37 32.18
CA MET A 1 7.52 -6.55 31.27
C MET A 1 8.58 -5.54 31.66
N ASN A 2 9.84 -5.97 31.84
CA ASN A 2 10.94 -5.05 32.13
C ASN A 2 11.16 -4.14 30.90
N GLY A 3 10.79 -2.87 31.00
CA GLY A 3 10.93 -1.88 29.91
C GLY A 3 12.38 -1.54 29.52
N ASN A 4 13.38 -2.26 30.05
CA ASN A 4 14.80 -1.99 29.87
C ASN A 4 15.49 -2.87 28.83
N SER A 5 14.79 -3.83 28.20
CA SER A 5 15.42 -4.66 27.17
C SER A 5 15.49 -3.97 25.82
N ARG A 6 16.66 -4.06 25.18
CA ARG A 6 16.87 -3.51 23.83
C ARG A 6 16.11 -4.33 22.77
N LEU A 7 15.95 -5.64 22.97
CA LEU A 7 15.32 -6.56 22.01
C LEU A 7 13.89 -6.92 22.47
N PHE A 8 13.08 -7.48 21.58
CA PHE A 8 11.84 -8.15 22.01
C PHE A 8 12.20 -9.45 22.73
N GLU A 9 11.94 -9.51 24.04
CA GLU A 9 12.27 -10.67 24.88
C GLU A 9 11.24 -11.79 24.78
N THR A 10 9.98 -11.42 24.55
CA THR A 10 8.87 -12.36 24.45
C THR A 10 8.59 -12.70 23.00
N THR A 11 8.36 -13.99 22.77
CA THR A 11 7.81 -14.50 21.51
C THR A 11 6.48 -13.78 21.22
N PRO A 12 6.19 -13.37 19.98
CA PRO A 12 4.90 -12.76 19.64
C PRO A 12 3.70 -13.59 20.14
N GLN A 13 2.74 -12.94 20.76
CA GLN A 13 1.52 -13.55 21.28
C GLN A 13 0.36 -13.30 20.31
N ILE A 14 -0.26 -14.38 19.84
CA ILE A 14 -1.35 -14.30 18.86
C ILE A 14 -2.61 -13.66 19.46
N GLU A 15 -2.90 -13.89 20.75
CA GLU A 15 -4.10 -13.33 21.39
C GLU A 15 -4.05 -11.81 21.51
N ASP A 16 -2.89 -11.23 21.82
CA ASP A 16 -2.69 -9.76 21.79
C ASP A 16 -2.94 -9.20 20.38
N PHE A 17 -2.45 -9.91 19.36
CA PHE A 17 -2.63 -9.52 17.96
C PHE A 17 -4.11 -9.56 17.54
N LYS A 18 -4.83 -10.62 17.91
CA LYS A 18 -6.27 -10.74 17.66
C LYS A 18 -7.03 -9.61 18.33
N ALA A 19 -6.73 -9.29 19.59
CA ALA A 19 -7.38 -8.20 20.31
C ALA A 19 -7.18 -6.85 19.61
N ILE A 20 -5.96 -6.57 19.12
CA ILE A 20 -5.67 -5.36 18.34
C ILE A 20 -6.44 -5.33 17.01
N CYS A 21 -6.44 -6.42 16.26
CA CYS A 21 -7.07 -6.48 14.94
C CYS A 21 -8.61 -6.57 15.00
N SER A 22 -9.18 -6.86 16.17
CA SER A 22 -10.65 -6.91 16.39
C SER A 22 -11.28 -5.55 16.67
N ARG A 23 -10.48 -4.47 16.67
CA ARG A 23 -10.97 -3.10 16.81
C ARG A 23 -11.87 -2.71 15.64
N THR A 24 -12.77 -1.76 15.87
CA THR A 24 -13.65 -1.18 14.86
C THR A 24 -13.30 0.29 14.62
N THR A 25 -13.28 0.70 13.37
CA THR A 25 -13.07 2.10 12.94
C THR A 25 -14.38 2.86 13.04
N GLU A 26 -14.44 3.87 13.88
CA GLU A 26 -15.63 4.70 14.05
C GLU A 26 -15.64 5.86 13.06
N LYS A 27 -16.76 6.08 12.35
CA LYS A 27 -16.93 7.20 11.41
C LYS A 27 -16.72 8.56 12.09
N ALA A 28 -17.06 8.67 13.38
CA ALA A 28 -16.89 9.89 14.16
C ALA A 28 -15.42 10.30 14.34
N SER A 29 -14.47 9.37 14.23
CA SER A 29 -13.03 9.67 14.26
C SER A 29 -12.50 10.22 12.93
N TYR A 30 -13.27 10.06 11.84
CA TYR A 30 -12.90 10.48 10.49
C TYR A 30 -14.05 11.24 9.83
N PRO A 31 -14.50 12.38 10.40
CA PRO A 31 -15.66 13.10 9.88
C PRO A 31 -15.53 13.51 8.40
N LEU A 32 -14.31 13.76 7.91
CA LEU A 32 -14.06 14.14 6.51
C LEU A 32 -14.09 12.95 5.53
N SER A 33 -14.04 11.70 6.00
CA SER A 33 -14.28 10.53 5.14
C SER A 33 -15.73 10.53 4.62
N SER A 34 -15.97 10.00 3.43
CA SER A 34 -17.33 9.80 2.91
C SER A 34 -18.00 8.61 3.61
N CYS A 35 -17.26 7.52 3.83
CA CYS A 35 -17.74 6.34 4.56
C CYS A 35 -16.57 5.58 5.22
N ILE A 36 -16.93 4.63 6.09
CA ILE A 36 -16.01 3.58 6.56
C ILE A 36 -16.50 2.26 5.97
N GLU A 37 -15.66 1.56 5.22
CA GLU A 37 -15.97 0.22 4.73
C GLU A 37 -14.91 -0.76 5.19
N LYS A 38 -15.33 -1.88 5.80
CA LYS A 38 -14.43 -2.93 6.29
C LYS A 38 -13.29 -2.37 7.17
N ASN A 39 -13.61 -1.44 8.07
CA ASN A 39 -12.68 -0.68 8.92
C ASN A 39 -11.74 0.31 8.21
N ILE A 40 -11.88 0.53 6.91
CA ILE A 40 -11.03 1.45 6.16
C ILE A 40 -11.80 2.75 5.89
N PRO A 41 -11.30 3.93 6.31
CA PRO A 41 -11.88 5.21 5.94
C PRO A 41 -11.62 5.50 4.46
N ILE A 42 -12.71 5.85 3.76
CA ILE A 42 -12.71 6.21 2.34
C ILE A 42 -13.01 7.69 2.22
N TYR A 43 -12.19 8.42 1.48
CA TYR A 43 -12.37 9.84 1.19
C TYR A 43 -12.67 9.98 -0.29
N ASP A 44 -13.85 10.48 -0.65
CA ASP A 44 -14.13 10.93 -2.01
C ASP A 44 -13.45 12.28 -2.21
N VAL A 45 -12.27 12.26 -2.84
CA VAL A 45 -11.47 13.47 -3.00
C VAL A 45 -11.98 14.35 -4.15
N THR A 46 -12.96 13.89 -4.93
CA THR A 46 -13.59 14.70 -5.98
C THR A 46 -14.52 15.77 -5.40
N THR A 47 -14.99 15.57 -4.17
CA THR A 47 -15.85 16.52 -3.44
C THR A 47 -15.06 17.44 -2.51
N LEU A 48 -13.73 17.32 -2.46
CA LEU A 48 -12.86 18.02 -1.52
C LEU A 48 -11.96 19.02 -2.25
N ASP A 49 -11.73 20.18 -1.63
CA ASP A 49 -10.84 21.21 -2.15
C ASP A 49 -9.48 21.20 -1.44
N HIS A 50 -8.48 20.60 -2.10
CA HIS A 50 -7.09 20.57 -1.62
C HIS A 50 -6.40 21.95 -1.59
N LEU A 51 -7.01 23.01 -2.15
CA LEU A 51 -6.49 24.36 -2.07
C LEU A 51 -6.95 25.08 -0.79
N ASN A 52 -7.99 24.58 -0.11
CA ASN A 52 -8.40 25.08 1.19
C ASN A 52 -7.39 24.65 2.27
N PRO A 53 -6.65 25.57 2.92
CA PRO A 53 -5.61 25.21 3.88
C PRO A 53 -6.15 24.57 5.17
N GLU A 54 -7.32 25.01 5.65
CA GLU A 54 -7.95 24.46 6.85
C GLU A 54 -8.42 23.03 6.60
N LEU A 55 -9.11 22.79 5.48
CA LEU A 55 -9.53 21.45 5.08
C LEU A 55 -8.32 20.53 4.88
N SER A 56 -7.27 21.01 4.20
CA SER A 56 -6.05 20.23 3.98
C SER A 56 -5.37 19.84 5.29
N THR A 57 -5.28 20.77 6.25
CA THR A 57 -4.73 20.49 7.59
C THR A 57 -5.55 19.44 8.32
N ASN A 58 -6.89 19.54 8.28
CA ASN A 58 -7.77 18.57 8.94
C ASN A 58 -7.70 17.18 8.29
N LEU A 59 -7.61 17.11 6.95
CA LEU A 59 -7.38 15.84 6.23
C LEU A 59 -6.06 15.21 6.64
N GLN A 60 -4.97 15.98 6.70
CA GLN A 60 -3.67 15.47 7.12
C GLN A 60 -3.70 14.94 8.56
N ASN A 61 -4.44 15.59 9.47
CA ASN A 61 -4.63 15.10 10.84
C ASN A 61 -5.38 13.76 10.86
N GLU A 62 -6.49 13.64 10.13
CA GLU A 62 -7.27 12.40 10.05
C GLU A 62 -6.45 11.26 9.42
N TRP A 63 -5.74 11.52 8.32
CA TRP A 63 -4.90 10.54 7.65
C TRP A 63 -3.71 10.12 8.50
N HIS A 64 -3.04 11.06 9.16
CA HIS A 64 -1.96 10.75 10.10
C HIS A 64 -2.45 9.84 11.24
N HIS A 65 -3.60 10.18 11.83
CA HIS A 65 -4.21 9.34 12.86
C HIS A 65 -4.57 7.95 12.33
N ALA A 66 -5.20 7.87 11.15
CA ALA A 66 -5.56 6.60 10.51
C ALA A 66 -4.35 5.69 10.32
N LEU A 67 -3.23 6.23 9.82
CA LEU A 67 -2.00 5.50 9.53
C LEU A 67 -1.21 5.13 10.80
N ASN A 68 -1.23 5.97 11.84
CA ASN A 68 -0.46 5.77 13.07
C ASN A 68 -1.18 4.84 14.07
N ALA A 69 -2.34 5.27 14.56
CA ALA A 69 -3.05 4.64 15.68
C ALA A 69 -4.41 4.03 15.30
N GLY A 70 -4.92 4.39 14.12
CA GLY A 70 -6.15 3.92 13.53
C GLY A 70 -5.99 2.61 12.73
N PRO A 71 -6.80 2.39 11.69
CA PRO A 71 -6.82 1.13 10.94
C PRO A 71 -5.56 0.86 10.13
N GLY A 72 -4.70 1.86 9.92
CA GLY A 72 -3.45 1.74 9.17
C GLY A 72 -3.59 1.91 7.67
N ILE A 73 -4.81 2.09 7.15
CA ILE A 73 -5.12 2.21 5.71
C ILE A 73 -6.05 3.40 5.49
N VAL A 74 -5.88 4.10 4.37
CA VAL A 74 -6.72 5.19 3.85
C VAL A 74 -6.96 4.96 2.36
N VAL A 75 -8.19 5.16 1.89
CA VAL A 75 -8.53 5.15 0.46
C VAL A 75 -8.93 6.55 0.02
N LEU A 76 -8.36 7.00 -1.10
CA LEU A 76 -8.69 8.25 -1.78
C LEU A 76 -9.41 7.92 -3.10
N LYS A 77 -10.74 7.92 -3.06
CA LYS A 77 -11.62 7.68 -4.21
C LYS A 77 -11.55 8.84 -5.20
N GLY A 78 -11.37 8.54 -6.48
CA GLY A 78 -11.27 9.54 -7.54
C GLY A 78 -10.00 10.40 -7.48
N MET A 79 -8.93 9.90 -6.85
CA MET A 79 -7.63 10.59 -6.74
C MET A 79 -7.09 11.03 -8.10
N TYR A 80 -7.21 10.16 -9.10
CA TYR A 80 -7.01 10.45 -10.52
C TYR A 80 -8.32 10.31 -11.28
N THR A 81 -9.36 11.05 -10.87
CA THR A 81 -10.69 10.98 -11.52
C THR A 81 -10.60 11.15 -13.06
N PRO A 82 -11.22 10.27 -13.87
CA PRO A 82 -11.13 10.32 -15.33
C PRO A 82 -11.55 11.66 -15.94
N THR A 83 -12.49 12.38 -15.31
CA THR A 83 -12.94 13.70 -15.80
C THR A 83 -11.84 14.75 -15.86
N ARG A 84 -10.80 14.61 -15.03
CA ARG A 84 -9.64 15.51 -14.98
C ARG A 84 -8.35 14.85 -15.47
N TYR A 85 -8.18 13.56 -15.21
CA TYR A 85 -6.91 12.86 -15.36
C TYR A 85 -6.92 11.77 -16.43
N SER A 86 -7.97 11.63 -17.24
CA SER A 86 -8.05 10.63 -18.31
C SER A 86 -6.81 10.61 -19.21
N ALA A 87 -6.42 11.76 -19.78
CA ALA A 87 -5.24 11.84 -20.64
C ALA A 87 -3.94 11.44 -19.91
N THR A 88 -3.80 11.83 -18.64
CA THR A 88 -2.63 11.47 -17.81
C THR A 88 -2.58 9.99 -17.50
N LEU A 89 -3.70 9.38 -17.13
CA LEU A 89 -3.79 7.95 -16.84
C LEU A 89 -3.51 7.11 -18.10
N THR A 90 -4.14 7.45 -19.22
CA THR A 90 -3.93 6.76 -20.50
C THR A 90 -2.47 6.82 -20.92
N ALA A 91 -1.87 8.03 -20.98
CA ALA A 91 -0.48 8.17 -21.38
C ALA A 91 0.50 7.45 -20.43
N THR A 92 0.21 7.46 -19.12
CA THR A 92 1.03 6.75 -18.13
C THR A 92 0.92 5.23 -18.30
N THR A 93 -0.28 4.69 -18.45
CA THR A 93 -0.51 3.26 -18.70
C THR A 93 0.12 2.79 -20.01
N GLU A 94 0.00 3.57 -21.08
CA GLU A 94 0.65 3.30 -22.37
C GLU A 94 2.18 3.31 -22.23
N THR A 95 2.73 4.28 -21.50
CA THR A 95 4.18 4.36 -21.23
C THR A 95 4.67 3.13 -20.47
N PHE A 96 3.96 2.70 -19.41
CA PHE A 96 4.30 1.47 -18.70
C PHE A 96 4.18 0.22 -19.59
N SER A 97 3.17 0.14 -20.46
CA SER A 97 3.00 -0.97 -21.40
C SER A 97 4.14 -1.05 -22.41
N ARG A 98 4.63 0.11 -22.90
CA ARG A 98 5.81 0.21 -23.75
C ARG A 98 7.07 -0.25 -23.03
N ILE A 99 7.29 0.20 -21.78
CA ILE A 99 8.44 -0.25 -20.95
C ILE A 99 8.42 -1.78 -20.80
N ILE A 100 7.26 -2.36 -20.45
CA ILE A 100 7.13 -3.82 -20.31
C ILE A 100 7.44 -4.53 -21.63
N THR A 101 6.94 -4.02 -22.75
CA THR A 101 7.16 -4.61 -24.07
C THR A 101 8.64 -4.55 -24.47
N GLU A 102 9.28 -3.40 -24.32
CA GLU A 102 10.71 -3.21 -24.61
C GLU A 102 11.60 -4.07 -23.71
N GLU A 103 11.27 -4.18 -22.41
CA GLU A 103 12.04 -4.99 -21.45
C GLU A 103 11.86 -6.49 -21.70
N ARG A 104 10.67 -6.96 -22.08
CA ARG A 104 10.45 -8.36 -22.49
C ARG A 104 11.30 -8.76 -23.69
N LEU A 105 11.50 -7.85 -24.65
CA LEU A 105 12.31 -8.09 -25.85
C LEU A 105 13.82 -8.09 -25.56
N THR A 106 14.25 -7.33 -24.56
CA THR A 106 15.68 -7.11 -24.25
C THR A 106 16.18 -7.88 -23.02
N ALA A 107 15.29 -8.58 -22.30
CA ALA A 107 15.56 -9.23 -21.02
C ALA A 107 16.68 -10.28 -21.08
N THR A 108 17.90 -9.87 -20.73
CA THR A 108 18.99 -10.75 -20.30
C THR A 108 19.00 -10.85 -18.77
N LYS A 109 18.05 -11.58 -18.17
CA LYS A 109 18.06 -12.05 -16.76
C LYS A 109 18.39 -11.02 -15.64
N LYS A 110 18.26 -9.70 -15.81
CA LYS A 110 18.60 -8.73 -14.77
C LYS A 110 17.47 -7.73 -14.49
N GLY A 111 17.13 -7.62 -13.21
CA GLY A 111 16.31 -6.55 -12.63
C GLY A 111 14.83 -6.88 -12.57
N ASP A 112 14.16 -6.80 -13.71
CA ASP A 112 12.71 -6.90 -13.83
C ASP A 112 12.21 -8.35 -13.78
N HIS A 113 11.22 -8.57 -12.91
CA HIS A 113 10.64 -9.89 -12.69
C HIS A 113 9.40 -10.06 -13.57
N PHE A 114 9.62 -10.64 -14.74
CA PHE A 114 8.57 -11.22 -15.55
C PHE A 114 8.50 -12.70 -15.17
N ALA A 115 7.49 -13.08 -14.38
CA ALA A 115 7.39 -14.45 -13.86
C ALA A 115 7.36 -15.47 -15.00
N ALA A 116 7.99 -16.63 -14.81
CA ALA A 116 7.88 -17.74 -15.76
C ALA A 116 6.40 -18.08 -15.97
N GLY A 117 5.92 -17.96 -17.21
CA GLY A 117 4.51 -18.14 -17.56
C GLY A 117 3.65 -16.87 -17.58
N GLY A 118 4.23 -15.66 -17.47
CA GLY A 118 3.53 -14.39 -17.73
C GLY A 118 2.48 -14.01 -16.69
N LYS A 119 2.46 -14.66 -15.52
CA LYS A 119 1.42 -14.44 -14.50
C LYS A 119 1.57 -13.14 -13.70
N ASN A 120 2.77 -12.57 -13.68
CA ASN A 120 3.03 -11.28 -13.05
C ASN A 120 4.04 -10.50 -13.89
N ASP A 121 3.76 -9.23 -14.14
CA ASP A 121 4.69 -8.27 -14.72
C ASP A 121 5.08 -7.24 -13.68
N ARG A 122 6.37 -6.90 -13.65
CA ARG A 122 6.90 -5.90 -12.72
C ARG A 122 7.90 -4.99 -13.40
N ILE A 123 7.71 -3.69 -13.25
CA ILE A 123 8.70 -2.66 -13.61
C ILE A 123 9.34 -2.15 -12.32
N TRP A 124 10.58 -2.53 -12.05
CA TRP A 124 11.40 -1.88 -11.03
C TRP A 124 11.82 -0.50 -11.48
N ASN A 125 11.92 0.41 -10.51
CA ASN A 125 12.25 1.82 -10.76
C ASN A 125 11.38 2.44 -11.86
N SER A 126 10.07 2.14 -11.84
CA SER A 126 9.13 2.70 -12.81
C SER A 126 9.11 4.22 -12.77
N PHE A 127 9.44 4.83 -11.63
CA PHE A 127 9.58 6.27 -11.46
C PHE A 127 10.57 6.89 -12.46
N SER A 128 11.84 6.45 -12.45
CA SER A 128 12.84 7.00 -13.39
C SER A 128 12.58 6.56 -14.83
N LYS A 129 12.13 5.32 -15.04
CA LYS A 129 11.84 4.81 -16.39
C LYS A 129 10.70 5.61 -17.05
N HIS A 130 9.65 5.94 -16.30
CA HIS A 130 8.56 6.82 -16.73
C HIS A 130 9.07 8.22 -17.07
N ALA A 131 9.83 8.84 -16.18
CA ALA A 131 10.38 10.18 -16.39
C ALA A 131 11.24 10.28 -17.66
N LEU A 132 12.00 9.23 -17.99
CA LEU A 132 12.84 9.20 -19.17
C LEU A 132 12.06 8.94 -20.46
N LEU A 133 11.05 8.06 -20.41
CA LEU A 133 10.31 7.65 -21.61
C LEU A 133 9.21 8.63 -22.00
N ASP A 134 8.52 9.22 -21.01
CA ASP A 134 7.50 10.26 -21.23
C ASP A 134 7.50 11.30 -20.08
N PRO A 135 8.37 12.32 -20.17
CA PRO A 135 8.45 13.38 -19.16
C PRO A 135 7.13 14.15 -18.95
N GLY A 136 6.29 14.24 -19.99
CA GLY A 136 5.04 14.98 -19.97
C GLY A 136 4.01 14.32 -19.06
N SER A 137 3.69 13.05 -19.32
CA SER A 137 2.78 12.31 -18.44
C SER A 137 3.39 12.07 -17.06
N PHE A 138 4.71 11.87 -16.94
CA PHE A 138 5.39 11.77 -15.65
C PHE A 138 5.14 13.00 -14.78
N THR A 139 5.38 14.20 -15.32
CA THR A 139 5.19 15.44 -14.57
C THR A 139 3.73 15.62 -14.18
N ALA A 140 2.79 15.39 -15.11
CA ALA A 140 1.36 15.48 -14.84
C ALA A 140 0.89 14.48 -13.77
N TYR A 141 1.40 13.24 -13.82
CA TYR A 141 1.03 12.17 -12.91
C TYR A 141 1.51 12.43 -11.49
N TYR A 142 2.80 12.75 -11.31
CA TYR A 142 3.39 12.95 -9.98
C TYR A 142 3.14 14.34 -9.40
N SER A 143 2.60 15.28 -10.18
CA SER A 143 2.13 16.58 -9.71
C SER A 143 0.69 16.55 -9.16
N ASN A 144 0.10 15.36 -8.97
CA ASN A 144 -1.21 15.24 -8.33
C ASN A 144 -1.14 15.76 -6.87
N PRO A 145 -1.93 16.79 -6.50
CA PRO A 145 -1.86 17.41 -5.18
C PRO A 145 -2.20 16.47 -4.04
N TRP A 146 -3.01 15.44 -4.29
CA TRP A 146 -3.37 14.44 -3.29
C TRP A 146 -2.18 13.55 -2.91
N LEU A 147 -1.26 13.25 -3.85
CA LEU A 147 0.00 12.55 -3.53
C LEU A 147 0.83 13.35 -2.53
N ARG A 148 0.90 14.68 -2.72
CA ARG A 148 1.62 15.57 -1.82
C ARG A 148 0.99 15.57 -0.44
N LEU A 149 -0.31 15.84 -0.34
CA LEU A 149 -0.99 15.96 0.95
C LEU A 149 -0.91 14.67 1.78
N ILE A 150 -1.15 13.50 1.18
CA ILE A 150 -1.08 12.22 1.91
C ILE A 150 0.36 11.89 2.32
N SER A 151 1.35 12.17 1.46
CA SER A 151 2.76 11.95 1.79
C SER A 151 3.22 12.85 2.93
N GLU A 152 2.86 14.14 2.90
CA GLU A 152 3.16 15.11 3.95
C GLU A 152 2.51 14.75 5.29
N SER A 153 1.31 14.14 5.28
CA SER A 153 0.64 13.68 6.51
C SER A 153 1.43 12.62 7.29
N TRP A 154 2.32 11.88 6.60
CA TRP A 154 3.09 10.79 7.20
C TRP A 154 4.59 11.08 7.29
N LEU A 155 5.20 11.53 6.19
CA LEU A 155 6.65 11.66 6.02
C LEU A 155 7.16 13.10 6.16
N GLY A 156 6.25 14.07 6.20
CA GLY A 156 6.58 15.49 6.19
C GLY A 156 6.96 16.04 4.80
N PRO A 157 7.33 17.33 4.71
CA PRO A 157 7.43 18.08 3.46
C PRO A 157 8.61 17.69 2.55
N ALA A 158 9.59 16.96 3.07
CA ALA A 158 10.79 16.57 2.32
C ALA A 158 10.75 15.10 1.84
N TYR A 159 9.55 14.53 1.69
CA TYR A 159 9.37 13.18 1.21
C TYR A 159 9.97 12.99 -0.20
N ARG A 160 10.29 11.74 -0.54
CA ARG A 160 10.74 11.33 -1.87
C ARG A 160 9.90 10.18 -2.35
N ILE A 161 9.72 10.11 -3.67
CA ILE A 161 8.94 9.04 -4.30
C ILE A 161 9.90 8.06 -4.96
N THR A 162 9.65 6.78 -4.71
CA THR A 162 10.07 5.69 -5.58
C THR A 162 8.79 4.96 -5.99
N ALA A 163 8.79 4.40 -7.20
CA ALA A 163 7.63 3.68 -7.70
C ALA A 163 8.07 2.39 -8.40
N GLN A 164 7.17 1.42 -8.35
CA GLN A 164 7.21 0.21 -9.17
C GLN A 164 5.83 0.01 -9.78
N VAL A 165 5.78 -0.63 -10.94
CA VAL A 165 4.51 -1.15 -11.49
C VAL A 165 4.44 -2.62 -11.15
N ASN A 166 3.32 -3.06 -10.59
CA ASN A 166 3.03 -4.46 -10.35
C ASN A 166 1.70 -4.80 -11.03
N ILE A 167 1.73 -5.79 -11.91
CA ILE A 167 0.54 -6.31 -12.61
C ILE A 167 0.40 -7.77 -12.24
N VAL A 168 -0.75 -8.12 -11.68
CA VAL A 168 -1.15 -9.52 -11.44
C VAL A 168 -2.07 -9.92 -12.57
N ASN A 169 -1.58 -10.73 -13.51
CA ASN A 169 -2.36 -11.16 -14.66
C ASN A 169 -3.38 -12.24 -14.24
N PRO A 170 -4.46 -12.46 -15.01
CA PRO A 170 -5.42 -13.54 -14.77
C PRO A 170 -4.75 -14.88 -14.44
N GLY A 171 -5.23 -15.55 -13.38
CA GLY A 171 -4.63 -16.80 -12.86
C GLY A 171 -3.39 -16.60 -11.98
N GLY A 172 -3.05 -15.36 -11.63
CA GLY A 172 -2.03 -15.02 -10.64
C GLY A 172 -2.43 -15.45 -9.23
N ALA A 173 -1.53 -16.12 -8.52
CA ALA A 173 -1.77 -16.59 -7.15
C ALA A 173 -1.68 -15.46 -6.12
N ALA A 174 -2.44 -15.58 -5.03
CA ALA A 174 -2.33 -14.67 -3.89
C ALA A 174 -0.93 -14.75 -3.26
N GLN A 175 -0.49 -13.64 -2.68
CA GLN A 175 0.73 -13.58 -1.90
C GLN A 175 0.49 -14.00 -0.45
N GLU A 176 1.57 -14.38 0.23
CA GLU A 176 1.59 -14.49 1.69
C GLU A 176 1.56 -13.09 2.32
N SER A 177 0.87 -12.97 3.47
CA SER A 177 0.85 -11.73 4.24
C SER A 177 2.25 -11.34 4.66
N HIS A 178 2.59 -10.06 4.59
CA HIS A 178 3.87 -9.53 5.03
C HIS A 178 3.73 -8.10 5.58
N ARG A 179 4.83 -7.59 6.13
CA ARG A 179 5.08 -6.17 6.36
C ARG A 179 6.13 -5.70 5.39
N ASP A 180 6.03 -4.46 4.93
CA ASP A 180 7.01 -3.84 4.06
C ASP A 180 8.16 -3.17 4.83
N TYR A 181 9.16 -2.70 4.08
CA TYR A 181 10.25 -1.79 4.44
C TYR A 181 10.74 -1.74 5.91
N HIS A 182 12.01 -2.03 6.23
CA HIS A 182 13.03 -2.77 5.48
C HIS A 182 13.26 -4.16 6.08
N LEU A 183 12.70 -4.41 7.28
CA LEU A 183 12.81 -5.69 7.98
C LEU A 183 11.88 -6.76 7.40
N GLY A 184 10.88 -6.37 6.61
CA GLY A 184 10.01 -7.27 5.85
C GLY A 184 10.75 -8.21 4.90
N PHE A 185 11.95 -7.82 4.45
CA PHE A 185 12.76 -8.62 3.52
C PHE A 185 13.82 -9.49 4.22
N GLN A 186 14.01 -9.33 5.53
CA GLN A 186 15.02 -10.04 6.32
C GLN A 186 14.45 -11.34 6.89
N ASP A 187 15.27 -12.39 7.05
CA ASP A 187 14.83 -13.60 7.77
C ASP A 187 14.58 -13.33 9.26
N VAL A 188 13.90 -14.28 9.93
CA VAL A 188 13.49 -14.13 11.34
C VAL A 188 14.69 -13.91 12.27
N ALA A 189 15.79 -14.62 12.06
CA ALA A 189 16.98 -14.52 12.91
C ALA A 189 17.67 -13.16 12.75
N ALA A 190 17.71 -12.64 11.52
CA ALA A 190 18.22 -11.30 11.23
C ALA A 190 17.34 -10.22 11.85
N THR A 191 16.02 -10.29 11.67
CA THR A 191 15.05 -9.35 12.26
C THR A 191 15.17 -9.33 13.79
N ALA A 192 15.33 -10.48 14.45
CA ALA A 192 15.42 -10.59 15.91
C ALA A 192 16.63 -9.84 16.53
N ARG A 193 17.67 -9.54 15.74
CA ARG A 193 18.84 -8.78 16.24
C ARG A 193 18.61 -7.27 16.30
N PHE A 194 17.59 -6.76 15.61
CA PHE A 194 17.28 -5.33 15.59
C PHE A 194 16.66 -4.91 16.92
N PRO A 195 17.12 -3.79 17.53
CA PRO A 195 16.46 -3.18 18.66
C PRO A 195 14.94 -3.02 18.45
N ARG A 196 14.15 -3.24 19.49
CA ARG A 196 12.70 -2.97 19.50
C ARG A 196 12.39 -1.59 18.93
N THR A 197 13.14 -0.57 19.34
CA THR A 197 12.99 0.80 18.85
C THR A 197 13.19 0.93 17.35
N LEU A 198 14.14 0.22 16.74
CA LEU A 198 14.34 0.24 15.29
C LEU A 198 13.26 -0.54 14.53
N GLN A 199 12.77 -1.66 15.10
CA GLN A 199 11.64 -2.37 14.51
C GLN A 199 10.39 -1.49 14.45
N LEU A 200 10.13 -0.72 15.52
CA LEU A 200 9.04 0.26 15.56
C LEU A 200 9.31 1.44 14.63
N ALA A 201 10.50 2.03 14.68
CA ALA A 201 10.87 3.19 13.87
C ALA A 201 10.77 2.93 12.37
N SER A 202 11.03 1.69 11.92
CA SER A 202 11.00 1.32 10.49
C SER A 202 9.66 1.65 9.82
N GLN A 203 8.55 1.59 10.56
CA GLN A 203 7.23 1.87 10.00
C GLN A 203 7.03 3.36 9.63
N TYR A 204 7.79 4.26 10.25
CA TYR A 204 7.70 5.71 10.04
C TYR A 204 8.62 6.22 8.93
N LEU A 205 9.42 5.33 8.31
CA LEU A 205 10.41 5.73 7.29
C LEU A 205 9.85 5.75 5.88
N THR A 206 8.71 5.09 5.64
CA THR A 206 8.03 5.06 4.33
C THR A 206 6.52 5.11 4.54
N LEU A 207 5.83 5.63 3.52
CA LEU A 207 4.40 5.43 3.32
C LEU A 207 4.26 4.52 2.11
N GLN A 208 3.45 3.47 2.20
CA GLN A 208 3.10 2.67 1.03
C GLN A 208 1.85 3.26 0.38
N GLY A 209 1.84 3.26 -0.95
CA GLY A 209 0.72 3.77 -1.74
C GLY A 209 0.61 3.00 -3.05
N ALA A 210 -0.62 2.71 -3.46
CA ALA A 210 -0.93 2.13 -4.76
C ALA A 210 -2.03 2.96 -5.44
N VAL A 211 -1.88 3.17 -6.74
CA VAL A 211 -2.89 3.80 -7.60
C VAL A 211 -3.38 2.76 -8.58
N ALA A 212 -4.69 2.60 -8.68
CA ALA A 212 -5.30 1.65 -9.61
C ALA A 212 -5.18 2.16 -11.05
N HIS A 213 -4.54 1.37 -11.92
CA HIS A 213 -4.43 1.63 -13.37
C HIS A 213 -5.43 0.81 -14.21
N SER A 214 -6.36 0.12 -13.54
CA SER A 214 -7.54 -0.55 -14.08
C SER A 214 -8.57 -0.67 -12.97
N ASP A 215 -9.81 -0.99 -13.30
CA ASP A 215 -10.78 -1.39 -12.29
C ASP A 215 -10.32 -2.68 -11.60
N MET A 216 -10.39 -2.69 -10.28
CA MET A 216 -9.95 -3.79 -9.43
C MET A 216 -11.15 -4.39 -8.67
N PRO A 217 -12.08 -5.08 -9.35
CA PRO A 217 -13.16 -5.78 -8.67
C PRO A 217 -12.61 -6.88 -7.75
N ALA A 218 -13.40 -7.40 -6.81
CA ALA A 218 -12.93 -8.41 -5.86
C ALA A 218 -12.24 -9.63 -6.52
N ARG A 219 -12.71 -10.02 -7.72
CA ARG A 219 -12.16 -11.14 -8.50
C ARG A 219 -10.81 -10.85 -9.16
N SER A 220 -10.41 -9.59 -9.33
CA SER A 220 -9.07 -9.26 -9.87
C SER A 220 -7.96 -9.34 -8.82
N GLY A 221 -8.31 -9.65 -7.57
CA GLY A 221 -7.35 -9.81 -6.47
C GLY A 221 -6.81 -8.50 -5.91
N PRO A 222 -7.66 -7.50 -5.57
CA PRO A 222 -7.19 -6.29 -4.89
C PRO A 222 -6.45 -6.64 -3.60
N THR A 223 -5.59 -5.71 -3.16
CA THR A 223 -4.77 -5.91 -1.97
C THR A 223 -5.63 -6.25 -0.75
N ARG A 224 -5.20 -7.31 -0.05
CA ARG A 224 -5.76 -7.78 1.20
C ARG A 224 -5.03 -7.08 2.33
N PHE A 225 -5.77 -6.50 3.26
CA PHE A 225 -5.26 -5.80 4.42
C PHE A 225 -5.81 -6.41 5.70
N LEU A 226 -5.06 -6.31 6.79
CA LEU A 226 -5.58 -6.59 8.14
C LEU A 226 -5.53 -5.28 8.95
N PRO A 227 -6.64 -4.54 9.06
CA PRO A 227 -6.70 -3.28 9.78
C PRO A 227 -6.18 -3.39 11.21
N PHE A 228 -5.55 -2.32 11.69
CA PHE A 228 -4.92 -2.20 13.02
C PHE A 228 -3.69 -3.09 13.26
N SER A 229 -3.37 -4.03 12.37
CA SER A 229 -2.24 -4.95 12.54
C SER A 229 -0.90 -4.25 12.67
N GLN A 230 -0.74 -3.02 12.17
CA GLN A 230 0.47 -2.20 12.34
C GLN A 230 0.70 -1.78 13.80
N CYS A 231 -0.37 -1.66 14.60
CA CYS A 231 -0.27 -1.34 16.02
C CYS A 231 0.33 -2.49 16.85
N TYR A 232 0.49 -3.69 16.28
CA TYR A 232 1.19 -4.78 16.94
C TYR A 232 2.70 -4.64 16.79
N GLU A 233 3.35 -4.25 17.88
CA GLU A 233 4.76 -3.87 17.91
C GLU A 233 5.70 -4.96 17.40
N ALA A 234 5.51 -6.20 17.85
CA ALA A 234 6.37 -7.34 17.51
C ALA A 234 6.08 -7.94 16.12
N GLY A 235 5.29 -7.27 15.27
CA GLY A 235 4.78 -7.89 14.05
C GLY A 235 5.81 -8.20 12.97
N TYR A 236 6.99 -7.56 12.94
CA TYR A 236 8.09 -7.99 12.05
C TYR A 236 8.64 -9.38 12.41
N LEU A 237 8.53 -9.79 13.67
CA LEU A 237 8.86 -11.14 14.13
C LEU A 237 7.67 -12.11 13.98
N ALA A 238 6.44 -11.58 13.85
CA ALA A 238 5.23 -12.38 13.95
C ALA A 238 4.68 -12.86 12.61
N TRP A 239 4.74 -12.03 11.56
CA TRP A 239 3.97 -12.26 10.32
C TRP A 239 4.28 -13.57 9.58
N ARG A 240 5.47 -14.15 9.79
CA ARG A 240 5.87 -15.43 9.18
C ARG A 240 5.37 -16.66 9.91
N ARG A 241 4.87 -16.50 11.13
CA ARG A 241 4.38 -17.61 11.93
C ARG A 241 3.00 -18.04 11.46
N GLU A 242 2.76 -19.35 11.53
CA GLU A 242 1.56 -19.94 10.95
C GLU A 242 0.27 -19.50 11.66
N ASP A 243 0.30 -19.31 12.98
CA ASP A 243 -0.83 -18.81 13.75
C ASP A 243 -1.24 -17.38 13.33
N PHE A 244 -0.27 -16.52 13.01
CA PHE A 244 -0.52 -15.18 12.48
C PHE A 244 -1.01 -15.19 11.03
N ARG A 245 -0.44 -16.07 10.19
CA ARG A 245 -0.87 -16.24 8.78
C ARG A 245 -2.28 -16.80 8.70
N ALA A 246 -2.61 -17.78 9.53
CA ALA A 246 -3.96 -18.34 9.62
C ALA A 246 -4.96 -17.26 10.00
N PHE A 247 -4.67 -16.48 11.04
CA PHE A 247 -5.53 -15.37 11.43
C PHE A 247 -5.69 -14.33 10.30
N PHE A 248 -4.61 -13.97 9.60
CA PHE A 248 -4.70 -13.08 8.44
C PHE A 248 -5.60 -13.65 7.35
N ARG A 249 -5.44 -14.91 6.95
CA ARG A 249 -6.25 -15.55 5.90
C ARG A 249 -7.73 -15.58 6.25
N GLU A 250 -8.06 -15.71 7.53
CA GLU A 250 -9.43 -15.73 8.03
C GLU A 250 -10.06 -14.34 8.18
N ASN A 251 -9.26 -13.29 8.39
CA ASN A 251 -9.75 -11.98 8.85
C ASN A 251 -9.34 -10.79 7.96
N TYR A 252 -8.61 -11.03 6.86
CA TYR A 252 -8.27 -9.93 5.96
C TYR A 252 -9.53 -9.30 5.35
N VAL A 253 -9.41 -8.03 5.01
CA VAL A 253 -10.39 -7.29 4.22
C VAL A 253 -9.74 -6.87 2.91
N ALA A 254 -10.55 -6.74 1.87
CA ALA A 254 -10.15 -6.18 0.60
C ALA A 254 -11.29 -5.31 0.08
N LEU A 255 -10.95 -4.15 -0.47
CA LEU A 255 -11.91 -3.24 -1.09
C LEU A 255 -11.69 -3.24 -2.60
N PRO A 256 -12.77 -3.25 -3.41
CA PRO A 256 -12.63 -2.98 -4.82
C PRO A 256 -12.14 -1.54 -5.01
N LEU A 257 -11.30 -1.33 -6.03
CA LEU A 257 -10.85 0.00 -6.44
C LEU A 257 -11.31 0.25 -7.87
N GLU A 258 -11.62 1.50 -8.20
CA GLU A 258 -11.88 1.93 -9.57
C GLU A 258 -10.60 2.52 -10.18
N LEU A 259 -10.53 2.58 -11.51
CA LEU A 259 -9.45 3.25 -12.22
C LEU A 259 -9.19 4.66 -11.65
N GLY A 260 -7.96 4.89 -11.18
CA GLY A 260 -7.50 6.16 -10.64
C GLY A 260 -7.71 6.33 -9.13
N ASP A 261 -8.33 5.37 -8.43
CA ASP A 261 -8.37 5.37 -6.97
C ASP A 261 -6.97 5.17 -6.38
N GLY A 262 -6.71 5.84 -5.25
CA GLY A 262 -5.50 5.65 -4.46
C GLY A 262 -5.78 4.91 -3.16
N VAL A 263 -4.92 3.96 -2.79
CA VAL A 263 -4.91 3.35 -1.45
C VAL A 263 -3.54 3.55 -0.82
N PHE A 264 -3.51 4.07 0.41
CA PHE A 264 -2.30 4.36 1.17
C PHE A 264 -2.35 3.64 2.51
N PHE A 265 -1.22 3.10 2.94
CA PHE A 265 -1.18 2.33 4.17
C PHE A 265 0.19 2.41 4.84
N ASN A 266 0.17 2.26 6.17
CA ASN A 266 1.38 2.15 6.96
C ASN A 266 2.11 0.85 6.56
N PRO A 267 3.43 0.88 6.27
CA PRO A 267 4.19 -0.29 5.80
C PRO A 267 4.17 -1.47 6.79
N ALA A 268 3.85 -1.24 8.07
CA ALA A 268 3.70 -2.28 9.08
C ALA A 268 2.30 -2.93 9.12
N VAL A 269 1.35 -2.49 8.29
CA VAL A 269 0.09 -3.22 8.12
C VAL A 269 0.41 -4.57 7.48
N PHE A 270 -0.14 -5.65 8.05
CA PHE A 270 -0.11 -6.96 7.42
C PHE A 270 -0.96 -6.89 6.16
N HIS A 271 -0.34 -7.17 5.02
CA HIS A 271 -1.01 -7.11 3.73
C HIS A 271 -0.44 -8.12 2.74
N ALA A 272 -1.22 -8.40 1.69
CA ALA A 272 -0.83 -9.29 0.60
C ALA A 272 -1.61 -8.95 -0.67
N ALA A 273 -1.03 -9.16 -1.84
CA ALA A 273 -1.80 -9.18 -3.08
C ALA A 273 -2.81 -10.35 -3.08
N GLY A 274 -4.02 -10.11 -3.57
CA GLY A 274 -5.03 -11.15 -3.76
C GLY A 274 -4.72 -12.04 -4.98
N ALA A 275 -5.46 -13.15 -5.10
CA ALA A 275 -5.42 -13.96 -6.31
C ALA A 275 -6.25 -13.27 -7.41
N ASN A 276 -5.73 -13.22 -8.63
CA ASN A 276 -6.50 -12.76 -9.78
C ASN A 276 -7.24 -13.97 -10.40
N GLU A 277 -8.54 -14.01 -10.16
CA GLU A 277 -9.48 -15.06 -10.57
C GLU A 277 -10.36 -14.60 -11.76
N MET A 278 -9.96 -13.52 -12.43
CA MET A 278 -10.54 -13.12 -13.70
C MET A 278 -10.22 -14.16 -14.78
N PRO A 279 -11.08 -14.33 -15.80
CA PRO A 279 -10.73 -15.13 -16.96
C PRO A 279 -9.50 -14.51 -17.65
N ALA A 280 -8.71 -15.34 -18.34
CA ALA A 280 -7.73 -14.81 -19.28
C ALA A 280 -8.48 -13.99 -20.34
N GLU A 281 -7.96 -12.82 -20.68
CA GLU A 281 -8.44 -12.08 -21.85
C GLU A 281 -7.99 -12.86 -23.11
N ASP A 282 -8.93 -13.09 -24.03
CA ASP A 282 -8.68 -13.76 -25.32
C ASP A 282 -7.79 -12.92 -26.25
#